data_AF-A0A439JQJ3-F1
#
_entry.id   AF-A0A439JQJ3-F1
#
_cell.length_a   1.000
_cell.length_b   1.000
_cell.length_c   1.000
_cell.angle_alpha   90.00
_cell.angle_beta   90.00
_cell.angle_gamma   90.00
#
_symmetry.space_group_name_H-M   'P 1'
#
loop_
_entity.id
_entity.type
_entity.pdbx_description
1 polymer ?
#
loop_
_entity_poly.entity_id
_entity_poly.type
_entity_poly.pdbx_seq_one_letter_code
_entity_poly.pdbx_strand_id
1 'polypeptide(L)'
;VSEVFTRPRHPYTAGLMRSVPRLGQATTLKAAGTPLPTIAGNVPSLALLPKGCSFAPRCALAIDACRTAVPPLFAATSTRQSRCLRWEDL
;
A
#
# COMPACT_ATOMS: atom_id res chain seq x y z
N VAL A 1 -15.52 -7.51 -1.77
CA VAL A 1 -14.39 -7.59 -0.80
C VAL A 1 -13.25 -8.49 -1.28
N SER A 2 -13.52 -9.64 -1.89
CA SER A 2 -12.51 -10.58 -2.44
C SER A 2 -11.46 -9.91 -3.34
N GLU A 3 -11.85 -8.96 -4.18
CA GLU A 3 -10.94 -8.23 -5.10
C GLU A 3 -9.82 -7.46 -4.40
N VAL A 4 -9.96 -7.13 -3.11
CA VAL A 4 -8.90 -6.45 -2.34
C VAL A 4 -7.67 -7.35 -2.19
N PHE A 5 -7.88 -8.66 -2.05
CA PHE A 5 -6.83 -9.65 -1.86
C PHE A 5 -6.11 -10.00 -3.17
N THR A 6 -6.81 -9.92 -4.31
CA THR A 6 -6.29 -10.34 -5.62
C THR A 6 -5.87 -9.19 -6.50
N ARG A 7 -6.55 -8.03 -6.43
CA ARG A 7 -6.30 -6.84 -7.26
C ARG A 7 -6.38 -5.56 -6.41
N PRO A 8 -5.41 -5.32 -5.52
CA PRO A 8 -5.40 -4.12 -4.69
C PRO A 8 -5.17 -2.86 -5.53
N ARG A 9 -6.03 -1.83 -5.40
CA ARG A 9 -5.94 -0.57 -6.17
C ARG A 9 -5.17 0.54 -5.45
N HIS A 10 -4.33 0.17 -4.48
CA HIS A 10 -3.50 1.11 -3.74
C HIS A 10 -2.22 0.40 -3.25
N PRO A 11 -1.02 0.98 -3.41
CA PRO A 11 0.25 0.34 -3.03
C PRO A 11 0.32 -0.05 -1.55
N TYR A 12 -0.26 0.76 -0.67
CA TYR A 12 -0.42 0.41 0.75
C TYR A 12 -1.19 -0.90 0.95
N THR A 13 -2.36 -1.03 0.31
CA THR A 13 -3.18 -2.24 0.40
C THR A 13 -2.46 -3.44 -0.20
N ALA A 14 -1.77 -3.26 -1.33
CA ALA A 14 -0.94 -4.31 -1.94
C ALA A 14 0.19 -4.77 -1.00
N GLY A 15 0.85 -3.82 -0.33
CA GLY A 15 1.84 -4.11 0.70
C GLY A 15 1.25 -4.88 1.88
N LEU A 16 0.08 -4.45 2.39
CA LEU A 16 -0.60 -5.11 3.50
C LEU A 16 -0.92 -6.57 3.16
N MET A 17 -1.46 -6.84 1.96
CA MET A 17 -1.76 -8.20 1.53
C MET A 17 -0.50 -9.07 1.42
N ARG A 18 0.65 -8.49 1.04
CA ARG A 18 1.94 -9.20 1.02
C ARG A 18 2.55 -9.44 2.40
N SER A 19 2.22 -8.59 3.38
CA SER A 19 2.70 -8.72 4.76
C SER A 19 1.93 -9.75 5.58
N VAL A 20 0.82 -10.30 5.06
CA VAL A 20 0.09 -11.40 5.70
C VAL A 20 0.64 -12.74 5.19
N PRO A 21 1.37 -13.52 6.02
CA PRO A 21 1.86 -14.82 5.61
C PRO A 21 0.70 -15.81 5.40
N ARG A 22 0.81 -16.63 4.37
CA ARG A 22 -0.08 -17.79 4.19
C ARG A 22 0.21 -18.86 5.24
N LEU A 23 -0.73 -19.76 5.47
CA LEU A 23 -0.56 -20.90 6.39
C LEU A 23 0.74 -21.65 6.05
N GLY A 24 1.63 -21.84 7.04
CA GLY A 24 2.93 -22.50 6.88
C GLY A 24 4.04 -21.64 6.24
N GLN A 25 3.72 -20.51 5.61
CA GLN A 25 4.72 -19.63 4.97
C GLN A 25 5.65 -18.99 6.00
N ALA A 26 5.11 -18.53 7.14
CA ALA A 26 5.92 -17.93 8.20
C ALA A 26 6.96 -18.93 8.75
N THR A 27 6.58 -20.20 8.94
CA THR A 27 7.47 -21.27 9.38
C THR A 27 8.57 -21.54 8.35
N THR A 28 8.20 -21.58 7.07
CA THR A 28 9.14 -21.80 5.96
C THR A 28 10.16 -20.66 5.84
N LEU A 29 9.69 -19.41 5.89
CA LEU A 29 10.54 -18.22 5.84
C LEU A 29 11.50 -18.16 7.02
N LYS A 30 11.01 -18.51 8.23
CA LYS A 30 11.86 -18.60 9.44
C LYS A 30 12.95 -19.66 9.29
N ALA A 31 12.62 -20.85 8.78
CA ALA A 31 13.59 -21.91 8.55
C ALA A 31 14.65 -21.51 7.51
N ALA A 32 14.27 -20.71 6.52
CA ALA A 32 15.18 -20.16 5.50
C ALA A 32 15.92 -18.88 5.93
N GLY A 33 15.76 -18.41 7.18
CA GLY A 33 16.36 -17.16 7.66
C GLY A 33 15.90 -15.90 6.93
N THR A 34 14.77 -15.96 6.21
CA THR A 34 14.25 -14.85 5.40
C THR A 34 13.19 -14.08 6.19
N PRO A 35 13.29 -12.74 6.32
CA PRO A 35 12.28 -11.95 7.02
C PRO A 35 10.96 -11.93 6.26
N LEU A 36 9.86 -11.69 6.99
CA LEU A 36 8.57 -11.46 6.38
C LEU A 36 8.58 -10.18 5.55
N PRO A 37 7.89 -10.14 4.40
CA PRO A 37 7.74 -8.91 3.63
C PRO A 37 7.06 -7.82 4.46
N THR A 38 7.70 -6.67 4.60
CA THR A 38 7.15 -5.50 5.31
C THR A 38 7.01 -4.31 4.37
N ILE A 39 6.17 -3.35 4.77
CA ILE A 39 6.13 -2.03 4.13
C ILE A 39 7.25 -1.20 4.76
N ALA A 40 8.22 -0.77 3.96
CA ALA A 40 9.36 0.00 4.44
C ALA A 40 8.96 1.37 5.02
N GLY A 41 9.76 1.85 5.97
CA GLY A 41 9.61 3.16 6.60
C GLY A 41 8.54 3.23 7.69
N ASN A 42 8.40 4.40 8.29
CA ASN A 42 7.54 4.63 9.45
C ASN A 42 6.24 5.37 9.09
N VAL A 43 5.18 5.14 9.87
CA VAL A 43 3.94 5.90 9.76
C VAL A 43 4.22 7.36 10.15
N PRO A 44 3.81 8.36 9.35
CA PRO A 44 3.99 9.76 9.72
C PRO A 44 3.23 10.09 11.00
N SER A 45 3.76 11.03 11.77
CA SER A 45 3.05 11.56 12.95
C SER A 45 1.73 12.19 12.51
N LEU A 46 0.64 11.91 13.25
CA LEU A 46 -0.67 12.52 12.99
C LEU A 46 -0.65 14.05 13.21
N ALA A 47 0.27 14.55 14.05
CA ALA A 47 0.48 15.98 14.25
C ALA A 47 1.22 16.66 13.08
N LEU A 48 1.90 15.87 12.23
CA LEU A 48 2.74 16.34 11.13
C LEU A 48 2.39 15.57 9.84
N LEU A 49 1.10 15.55 9.49
CA LEU A 49 0.68 14.92 8.24
C LEU A 49 1.24 15.70 7.04
N PRO A 50 1.74 15.01 6.00
CA PRO A 50 2.18 15.67 4.78
C PRO A 50 1.00 16.32 4.06
N LYS A 51 1.27 17.37 3.28
CA LYS A 51 0.25 18.09 2.49
C LYS A 51 -0.44 17.18 1.46
N GLY A 52 0.27 16.19 0.94
CA GLY A 52 -0.21 15.24 -0.06
C GLY A 52 -0.73 13.92 0.52
N CYS A 53 -0.59 12.86 -0.27
CA CYS A 53 -0.86 11.50 0.17
C CYS A 53 -0.01 11.13 1.39
N SER A 54 -0.66 10.74 2.50
CA SER A 54 0.00 10.30 3.74
C SER A 54 0.91 9.08 3.56
N PHE A 55 0.68 8.29 2.51
CA PHE A 55 1.50 7.13 2.18
C PHE A 55 2.69 7.44 1.26
N ALA A 56 2.75 8.63 0.65
CA ALA A 56 3.82 8.98 -0.30
C ALA A 56 5.25 8.75 0.23
N PRO A 57 5.59 9.00 1.51
CA PRO A 57 6.94 8.74 2.02
C PRO A 57 7.36 7.26 2.01
N ARG A 58 6.40 6.33 1.99
CA ARG A 58 6.63 4.86 2.01
C ARG A 58 6.20 4.15 0.73
N CYS A 59 5.67 4.90 -0.23
CA CYS A 59 5.10 4.35 -1.44
C CYS A 59 6.19 4.19 -2.51
N ALA A 60 6.42 2.96 -2.97
CA ALA A 60 7.37 2.68 -4.05
C ALA A 60 6.93 3.26 -5.42
N LEU A 61 5.66 3.62 -5.57
CA LEU A 61 5.10 4.24 -6.78
C LEU A 61 4.86 5.75 -6.61
N ALA A 62 5.42 6.39 -5.57
CA ALA A 62 5.22 7.82 -5.36
C ALA A 62 5.82 8.65 -6.50
N ILE A 63 5.05 9.63 -6.97
CA ILE A 63 5.49 10.71 -7.86
C ILE A 63 5.36 12.05 -7.13
N ASP A 64 5.93 13.12 -7.67
CA ASP A 64 5.92 14.44 -7.01
C ASP A 64 4.50 14.95 -6.74
N ALA A 65 3.57 14.72 -7.66
CA ALA A 65 2.15 15.06 -7.48
C ALA A 65 1.51 14.38 -6.25
N CYS A 66 2.02 13.23 -5.80
CA CYS A 66 1.55 12.59 -4.57
C CYS A 66 1.92 13.39 -3.30
N ARG A 67 2.92 14.28 -3.37
CA ARG A 67 3.44 15.05 -2.23
C ARG A 67 2.85 16.47 -2.17
N THR A 68 2.28 16.96 -3.27
CA THR A 68 1.77 18.32 -3.40
C THR A 68 0.33 18.48 -2.90
N ALA A 69 -0.55 17.53 -3.21
CA ALA A 69 -1.95 17.56 -2.82
C ALA A 69 -2.51 16.16 -2.53
N VAL A 70 -3.56 16.10 -1.72
CA VAL A 70 -4.27 14.84 -1.45
C VAL A 70 -4.94 14.36 -2.75
N PRO A 71 -4.70 13.12 -3.20
CA PRO A 71 -5.34 12.62 -4.41
C PRO A 71 -6.87 12.65 -4.31
N PRO A 72 -7.58 12.95 -5.41
CA PRO A 72 -9.03 12.85 -5.44
C PRO A 72 -9.45 11.38 -5.30
N LEU A 73 -10.73 11.17 -5.04
CA LEU A 73 -11.30 9.84 -4.95
C LEU A 73 -11.65 9.34 -6.35
N PHE A 74 -10.89 8.37 -6.86
CA PHE A 74 -11.12 7.75 -8.16
C PHE A 74 -12.05 6.55 -8.03
N ALA A 75 -12.92 6.33 -9.01
CA ALA A 75 -13.66 5.09 -9.17
C ALA A 75 -12.75 4.03 -9.85
N ALA A 76 -11.98 3.30 -9.05
CA ALA A 76 -10.99 2.34 -9.54
C ALA A 76 -11.63 1.08 -10.16
N THR A 77 -12.89 0.78 -9.80
CA THR A 77 -13.78 -0.18 -10.48
C THR A 77 -15.24 0.30 -10.31
N SER A 78 -16.21 -0.46 -10.83
CA SER A 78 -17.64 -0.19 -10.62
C SER A 78 -18.08 -0.19 -9.16
N THR A 79 -17.31 -0.82 -8.26
CA THR A 79 -17.67 -1.00 -6.84
C THR A 79 -16.60 -0.52 -5.87
N ARG A 80 -15.46 -0.01 -6.38
CA ARG A 80 -14.31 0.33 -5.54
C ARG A 80 -13.78 1.71 -5.87
N GLN A 81 -13.32 2.37 -4.82
CA GLN A 81 -12.69 3.68 -4.92
C GLN A 81 -11.26 3.66 -4.37
N SER A 82 -10.42 4.56 -4.88
CA SER A 82 -9.03 4.72 -4.44
C SER A 82 -8.61 6.18 -4.47
N ARG A 83 -7.82 6.62 -3.47
CA ARG A 83 -7.13 7.93 -3.47
C ARG A 83 -5.65 7.74 -3.84
N CYS A 84 -5.39 7.10 -4.98
CA CYS A 84 -4.04 6.89 -5.50
C CYS A 84 -3.95 7.45 -6.90
N LEU A 85 -2.93 8.25 -7.21
CA LEU A 85 -2.70 8.75 -8.58
C LEU A 85 -2.23 7.65 -9.55
N ARG A 86 -1.73 6.53 -9.01
CA ARG A 86 -1.14 5.41 -9.76
C ARG A 86 -1.98 4.13 -9.61
N TRP A 87 -3.30 4.26 -9.42
CA TRP A 87 -4.18 3.13 -9.14
C TRP A 87 -4.30 2.15 -10.32
N GLU A 88 -4.04 2.61 -11.55
CA GLU A 88 -4.07 1.82 -12.79
C GLU A 88 -2.81 0.96 -12.98
N ASP A 89 -1.71 1.31 -12.31
CA ASP A 89 -0.43 0.58 -12.39
C ASP A 89 -0.36 -0.64 -11.43
N LEU A 90 -1.45 -0.94 -10.72
CA LEU A 90 -1.59 -2.09 -9.79
C LEU A 90 -2.55 -3.14 -10.34
#